data_AF-A0A5C2CY44-F1
#
_entry.id   AF-A0A5C2CY44-F1
#
_cell.length_a   1.000
_cell.length_b   1.000
_cell.length_c   1.000
_cell.angle_alpha   90.00
_cell.angle_beta   90.00
_cell.angle_gamma   90.00
#
_symmetry.space_group_name_H-M   'P 1'
#
loop_
_entity.id
_entity.type
_entity.pdbx_description
1 polymer ?
#
loop_
_entity_poly.entity_id
_entity_poly.type
_entity_poly.pdbx_seq_one_letter_code
_entity_poly.pdbx_strand_id
1 'polypeptide(L)'
;MAVFRVVTNKGKSTPGVDQVIWRTPRQKMQAVWSLKRRGYKPQPLRRIYIPKRNGKRRPLGIPTMKDRAMQALYLQALEPVAETQADPNSYGFRPRRSIADALGQSFIALAKENSPRVVLEGDIESCFDRISHEWMLANIPMDRKILAKWLKVGYMEGKRLYPTEEGTPQGGIISPVLANLVLDGLETVALQADPHRRGNLRPKINVVRYADDFIITGSSREQLIDKVRPAIDNFLAERGLRLSEEKTKITSIEDGFDFLGATVRKYGGKLLIRPSKRNILDFLGELRSLIRTQRAATALDLIRQLNSKLRGWAHQQKYLVASRAFRYVDRRVFQALWQWAKRRHPTKGKGWVRAKYYRTGPNRESIFTAPRKNPDGSWGTMDLYRVSSMPIRRHAKVQAEATAYDPAYDDYFRQRREKQRRMRARTFAPARTEP
;
A
#
# COMPACT_ATOMS: atom_id res chain seq x y z
N MET A 1 -21.65 -0.11 -14.73
CA MET A 1 -20.68 -0.28 -13.62
C MET A 1 -19.28 0.29 -13.93
N ALA A 2 -18.67 0.01 -15.08
CA ALA A 2 -17.31 0.51 -15.41
C ALA A 2 -17.15 2.04 -15.34
N VAL A 3 -18.05 2.82 -15.96
CA VAL A 3 -18.02 4.30 -15.90
C VAL A 3 -18.14 4.81 -14.46
N PHE A 4 -18.99 4.18 -13.65
CA PHE A 4 -19.16 4.53 -12.23
C PHE A 4 -17.82 4.43 -11.48
N ARG A 5 -17.09 3.32 -11.64
CA ARG A 5 -15.76 3.13 -11.03
C ARG A 5 -14.79 4.26 -11.39
N VAL A 6 -14.78 4.71 -12.64
CA VAL A 6 -13.89 5.80 -13.10
C VAL A 6 -14.25 7.14 -12.47
N VAL A 7 -15.55 7.48 -12.37
CA VAL A 7 -16.00 8.80 -11.88
C VAL A 7 -16.07 8.91 -10.36
N THR A 8 -16.00 7.81 -9.63
CA THR A 8 -15.91 7.81 -8.15
C THR A 8 -14.47 7.74 -7.63
N ASN A 9 -13.51 7.37 -8.47
CA ASN A 9 -12.11 7.25 -8.08
C ASN A 9 -11.46 8.61 -7.75
N LYS A 10 -10.38 8.59 -6.94
CA LYS A 10 -9.62 9.80 -6.58
C LYS A 10 -9.04 10.54 -7.80
N GLY A 11 -8.75 9.81 -8.88
CA GLY A 11 -8.27 10.36 -10.16
C GLY A 11 -9.37 10.81 -11.13
N LYS A 12 -10.63 10.94 -10.69
CA LYS A 12 -11.77 11.33 -11.54
C LYS A 12 -11.61 12.69 -12.23
N SER A 13 -10.81 13.58 -11.63
CA SER A 13 -10.56 14.93 -12.13
C SER A 13 -9.26 15.05 -12.93
N THR A 14 -8.51 13.95 -13.09
CA THR A 14 -7.23 13.96 -13.80
C THR A 14 -7.47 13.53 -15.23
N PRO A 15 -7.34 14.41 -16.23
CA PRO A 15 -7.56 14.03 -17.63
C PRO A 15 -6.38 13.27 -18.22
N GLY A 16 -6.66 12.55 -19.32
CA GLY A 16 -5.66 11.95 -20.19
C GLY A 16 -5.09 12.98 -21.19
N VAL A 17 -4.63 12.51 -22.35
CA VAL A 17 -4.09 13.38 -23.40
C VAL A 17 -5.17 14.27 -24.04
N ASP A 18 -6.41 13.79 -24.07
CA ASP A 18 -7.59 14.47 -24.61
C ASP A 18 -8.10 15.65 -23.77
N GLN A 19 -7.58 15.85 -22.55
CA GLN A 19 -8.06 16.87 -21.60
C GLN A 19 -9.54 16.73 -21.20
N VAL A 20 -10.17 15.57 -21.47
CA VAL A 20 -11.60 15.34 -21.19
C VAL A 20 -11.82 14.74 -19.81
N ILE A 21 -12.85 15.24 -19.11
CA ILE A 21 -13.36 14.72 -17.84
C ILE A 21 -14.89 14.63 -17.86
N TRP A 22 -15.46 13.64 -17.18
CA TRP A 22 -16.92 13.44 -17.11
C TRP A 22 -17.49 13.99 -15.81
N ARG A 23 -18.04 15.22 -15.87
CA ARG A 23 -18.62 15.90 -14.71
C ARG A 23 -20.13 15.68 -14.63
N THR A 24 -20.83 15.88 -15.74
CA THR A 24 -22.30 15.90 -15.77
C THR A 24 -22.91 14.50 -15.92
N PRO A 25 -24.14 14.25 -15.44
CA PRO A 25 -24.85 13.00 -15.69
C PRO A 25 -24.97 12.65 -17.18
N ARG A 26 -25.23 13.64 -18.04
CA ARG A 26 -25.31 13.46 -19.50
C ARG A 26 -24.01 12.92 -20.09
N GLN A 27 -22.86 13.52 -19.74
CA GLN A 27 -21.55 13.03 -20.19
C GLN A 27 -21.28 11.60 -19.72
N LYS A 28 -21.65 11.27 -18.48
CA LYS A 28 -21.50 9.91 -17.93
C LYS A 28 -22.36 8.91 -18.68
N MET A 29 -23.60 9.27 -19.02
CA MET A 29 -24.49 8.40 -19.81
C MET A 29 -23.97 8.19 -21.23
N GLN A 30 -23.54 9.25 -21.91
CA GLN A 30 -22.92 9.14 -23.23
C GLN A 30 -21.65 8.26 -23.20
N ALA A 31 -20.84 8.39 -22.14
CA ALA A 31 -19.67 7.55 -21.95
C ALA A 31 -20.05 6.05 -21.89
N VAL A 32 -21.13 5.69 -21.20
CA VAL A 32 -21.61 4.29 -21.14
C VAL A 32 -21.91 3.77 -22.55
N TRP A 33 -22.69 4.51 -23.34
CA TRP A 33 -23.04 4.12 -24.72
C TRP A 33 -21.83 4.08 -25.67
N SER A 34 -20.75 4.79 -25.33
CA SER A 34 -19.52 4.83 -26.13
C SER A 34 -18.59 3.62 -25.92
N LEU A 35 -18.82 2.80 -24.89
CA LEU A 35 -18.01 1.61 -24.58
C LEU A 35 -18.36 0.47 -25.53
N LYS A 36 -17.78 0.50 -26.72
CA LYS A 36 -17.94 -0.54 -27.74
C LYS A 36 -16.61 -1.19 -28.03
N ARG A 37 -16.60 -2.52 -28.21
CA ARG A 37 -15.41 -3.28 -28.63
C ARG A 37 -15.02 -2.96 -30.08
N ARG A 38 -16.00 -3.01 -31.00
CA ARG A 38 -15.78 -2.70 -32.43
C ARG A 38 -15.54 -1.21 -32.59
N GLY A 39 -14.52 -0.84 -33.35
CA GLY A 39 -14.12 0.55 -33.56
C GLY A 39 -13.35 1.19 -32.39
N TYR A 40 -13.08 0.45 -31.31
CA TYR A 40 -12.26 0.97 -30.22
C TYR A 40 -10.80 1.15 -30.64
N LYS A 41 -10.30 2.37 -30.50
CA LYS A 41 -8.90 2.75 -30.65
C LYS A 41 -8.48 3.47 -29.37
N PRO A 42 -7.57 2.90 -28.56
CA PRO A 42 -7.06 3.61 -27.39
C PRO A 42 -6.23 4.81 -27.81
N GLN A 43 -6.15 5.81 -26.93
CA GLN A 43 -5.26 6.95 -27.13
C GLN A 43 -3.96 6.79 -26.34
N PRO A 44 -2.86 7.44 -26.77
CA PRO A 44 -1.60 7.42 -26.04
C PRO A 44 -1.78 7.90 -24.60
N LEU A 45 -1.01 7.33 -23.67
CA LEU A 45 -1.08 7.72 -22.26
C LEU A 45 -0.41 9.07 -22.02
N ARG A 46 -0.96 9.91 -21.14
CA ARG A 46 -0.32 11.16 -20.75
C ARG A 46 0.78 10.88 -19.71
N ARG A 47 2.04 11.12 -20.05
CA ARG A 47 3.19 10.91 -19.15
C ARG A 47 3.25 12.01 -18.09
N ILE A 48 3.33 11.61 -16.82
CA ILE A 48 3.67 12.49 -15.71
C ILE A 48 4.75 11.83 -14.84
N TYR A 49 5.48 12.65 -14.10
CA TYR A 49 6.52 12.16 -13.20
C TYR A 49 6.14 12.38 -11.75
N ILE A 50 6.16 11.29 -10.97
CA ILE A 50 6.02 11.35 -9.52
C ILE A 50 7.44 11.33 -8.93
N PRO A 51 7.82 12.30 -8.09
CA PRO A 51 9.14 12.28 -7.46
C PRO A 51 9.27 11.05 -6.57
N LYS A 52 10.33 10.25 -6.78
CA LYS A 52 10.73 9.20 -5.83
C LYS A 52 11.59 9.83 -4.73
N ARG A 53 11.69 9.13 -3.60
CA ARG A 53 12.47 9.56 -2.44
C ARG A 53 13.99 9.58 -2.68
N ASN A 54 14.49 8.82 -3.66
CA ASN A 54 15.90 8.76 -4.03
C ASN A 54 16.30 9.82 -5.07
N GLY A 55 15.48 10.86 -5.28
CA GLY A 55 15.71 11.91 -6.28
C GLY A 55 15.35 11.50 -7.72
N LYS A 56 15.27 10.19 -8.02
CA LYS A 56 14.77 9.69 -9.31
C LYS A 56 13.28 10.02 -9.47
N ARG A 57 12.77 9.95 -10.70
CA ARG A 57 11.34 10.16 -11.00
C ARG A 57 10.70 8.83 -11.40
N ARG A 58 9.48 8.56 -10.93
CA ARG A 58 8.65 7.44 -11.39
C ARG A 58 7.74 7.94 -12.52
N PRO A 59 7.88 7.43 -13.74
CA PRO A 59 6.93 7.76 -14.79
C PRO A 59 5.56 7.14 -14.48
N LEU A 60 4.50 7.86 -14.75
CA LEU A 60 3.13 7.38 -14.70
C LEU A 60 2.45 7.75 -16.03
N GLY A 61 1.79 6.80 -16.66
CA GLY A 61 0.93 7.02 -17.82
C GLY A 61 -0.52 7.13 -17.39
N ILE A 62 -1.15 8.28 -17.64
CA ILE A 62 -2.57 8.50 -17.33
C ILE A 62 -3.39 8.27 -18.61
N PRO A 63 -4.23 7.22 -18.67
CA PRO A 63 -5.10 7.01 -19.81
C PRO A 63 -6.26 8.02 -19.85
N THR A 64 -6.88 8.15 -21.02
CA THR A 64 -8.13 8.93 -21.17
C THR A 64 -9.24 8.37 -20.28
N MET A 65 -10.30 9.14 -20.08
CA MET A 65 -11.47 8.66 -19.31
C MET A 65 -12.13 7.46 -20.01
N LYS A 66 -12.21 7.49 -21.34
CA LYS A 66 -12.73 6.40 -22.16
C LYS A 66 -11.88 5.13 -22.01
N ASP A 67 -10.56 5.26 -22.09
CA ASP A 67 -9.64 4.14 -21.95
C ASP A 67 -9.68 3.54 -20.54
N ARG A 68 -9.76 4.38 -19.50
CA ARG A 68 -9.97 3.93 -18.13
C ARG A 68 -11.28 3.17 -17.96
N ALA A 69 -12.35 3.61 -18.61
CA ALA A 69 -13.65 2.93 -18.54
C ALA A 69 -13.63 1.60 -19.29
N MET A 70 -12.96 1.53 -20.45
CA MET A 70 -12.72 0.27 -21.16
C MET A 70 -11.86 -0.68 -20.32
N GLN A 71 -10.75 -0.22 -19.74
CA GLN A 71 -9.93 -1.02 -18.83
C GLN A 71 -10.74 -1.51 -17.61
N ALA A 72 -11.58 -0.65 -17.02
CA ALA A 72 -12.44 -1.02 -15.92
C ALA A 72 -13.51 -2.07 -16.31
N LEU A 73 -13.99 -2.04 -17.55
CA LEU A 73 -14.92 -3.04 -18.08
C LEU A 73 -14.25 -4.42 -18.20
N TYR A 74 -13.07 -4.50 -18.84
CA TYR A 74 -12.34 -5.77 -18.94
C TYR A 74 -11.83 -6.24 -17.59
N LEU A 75 -11.45 -5.32 -16.70
CA LEU A 75 -11.08 -5.68 -15.33
C LEU A 75 -12.23 -6.38 -14.60
N GLN A 76 -13.48 -5.97 -14.79
CA GLN A 76 -14.62 -6.66 -14.16
C GLN A 76 -14.77 -8.11 -14.62
N ALA A 77 -14.39 -8.42 -15.86
CA ALA A 77 -14.39 -9.78 -16.39
C ALA A 77 -13.15 -10.57 -15.94
N LEU A 78 -11.98 -9.91 -15.85
CA LEU A 78 -10.70 -10.56 -15.56
C LEU A 78 -10.44 -10.78 -14.06
N GLU A 79 -10.92 -9.88 -13.20
CA GLU A 79 -10.66 -9.91 -11.75
C GLU A 79 -11.14 -11.20 -11.06
N PRO A 80 -12.31 -11.80 -11.41
CA PRO A 80 -12.70 -13.11 -10.87
C PRO A 80 -11.73 -14.23 -11.24
N VAL A 81 -11.34 -14.32 -12.52
CA VAL A 81 -10.42 -15.36 -13.01
C VAL A 81 -9.06 -15.22 -12.33
N ALA A 82 -8.54 -13.98 -12.27
CA ALA A 82 -7.28 -13.69 -11.61
C ALA A 82 -7.34 -14.03 -10.11
N GLU A 83 -8.44 -13.73 -9.42
CA GLU A 83 -8.54 -14.06 -7.99
C GLU A 83 -8.58 -15.56 -7.71
N THR A 84 -9.21 -16.36 -8.58
CA THR A 84 -9.29 -17.82 -8.42
C THR A 84 -7.98 -18.54 -8.78
N GLN A 85 -7.16 -17.96 -9.66
CA GLN A 85 -5.89 -18.55 -10.10
C GLN A 85 -4.68 -18.00 -9.33
N ALA A 86 -4.85 -16.91 -8.57
CA ALA A 86 -3.75 -16.23 -7.91
C ALA A 86 -3.14 -17.04 -6.77
N ASP A 87 -1.84 -16.84 -6.58
CA ASP A 87 -1.08 -17.46 -5.48
C ASP A 87 -1.75 -17.20 -4.11
N PRO A 88 -1.95 -18.22 -3.26
CA PRO A 88 -2.61 -18.06 -1.97
C PRO A 88 -1.92 -17.05 -1.05
N ASN A 89 -0.60 -16.91 -1.13
CA ASN A 89 0.18 -15.93 -0.38
C ASN A 89 0.62 -14.70 -1.19
N SER A 90 -0.13 -14.36 -2.25
CA SER A 90 -0.11 -13.04 -2.89
C SER A 90 -1.18 -12.11 -2.30
N TYR A 91 -0.80 -10.87 -1.97
CA TYR A 91 -1.68 -9.90 -1.29
C TYR A 91 -1.81 -8.55 -2.01
N GLY A 92 -0.81 -8.16 -2.80
CA GLY A 92 -0.75 -6.84 -3.43
C GLY A 92 -1.83 -6.66 -4.49
N PHE A 93 -2.52 -5.52 -4.50
CA PHE A 93 -3.54 -5.15 -5.48
C PHE A 93 -4.76 -6.09 -5.60
N ARG A 94 -4.93 -7.03 -4.66
CA ARG A 94 -6.05 -7.96 -4.62
C ARG A 94 -7.20 -7.44 -3.75
N PRO A 95 -8.48 -7.66 -4.13
CA PRO A 95 -9.62 -7.26 -3.33
C PRO A 95 -9.61 -7.93 -1.97
N ARG A 96 -10.00 -7.18 -0.93
CA ARG A 96 -10.14 -7.64 0.46
C ARG A 96 -8.83 -8.17 1.11
N ARG A 97 -7.66 -8.02 0.46
CA ARG A 97 -6.33 -8.30 1.00
C ARG A 97 -5.58 -7.00 1.32
N SER A 98 -4.67 -7.04 2.29
CA SER A 98 -3.96 -5.85 2.78
C SER A 98 -2.52 -6.14 3.18
N ILE A 99 -1.71 -5.08 3.35
CA ILE A 99 -0.34 -5.19 3.90
C ILE A 99 -0.33 -5.94 5.24
N ALA A 100 -1.36 -5.74 6.07
CA ALA A 100 -1.47 -6.42 7.35
C ALA A 100 -1.66 -7.95 7.19
N ASP A 101 -2.28 -8.40 6.09
CA ASP A 101 -2.39 -9.83 5.78
C ASP A 101 -1.03 -10.42 5.39
N ALA A 102 -0.26 -9.70 4.56
CA ALA A 102 1.10 -10.11 4.20
C ALA A 102 2.01 -10.22 5.44
N LEU A 103 2.05 -9.18 6.28
CA LEU A 103 2.81 -9.21 7.54
C LEU A 103 2.28 -10.26 8.53
N GLY A 104 0.98 -10.51 8.52
CA GLY A 104 0.36 -11.59 9.29
C GLY A 104 0.85 -12.97 8.83
N GLN A 105 1.00 -13.17 7.51
CA GLN A 105 1.60 -14.39 6.98
C GLN A 105 3.09 -14.50 7.31
N SER A 106 3.85 -13.41 7.23
CA SER A 106 5.25 -13.40 7.68
C SER A 106 5.35 -13.81 9.15
N PHE A 107 4.44 -13.34 10.01
CA PHE A 107 4.38 -13.78 11.40
C PHE A 107 4.10 -15.28 11.52
N ILE A 108 3.10 -15.81 10.81
CA ILE A 108 2.75 -17.24 10.84
C ILE A 108 3.94 -18.11 10.40
N ALA A 109 4.66 -17.70 9.35
CA ALA A 109 5.79 -18.44 8.80
C ALA A 109 7.05 -18.42 9.70
N LEU A 110 7.28 -17.32 10.45
CA LEU A 110 8.56 -17.06 11.12
C LEU A 110 8.50 -17.12 12.66
N ALA A 111 7.30 -17.13 13.28
CA ALA A 111 7.16 -16.94 14.72
C ALA A 111 7.54 -18.15 15.58
N LYS A 112 7.33 -19.38 15.08
CA LYS A 112 7.59 -20.61 15.85
C LYS A 112 9.09 -20.83 16.06
N GLU A 113 9.46 -21.62 17.06
CA GLU A 113 10.86 -21.96 17.35
C GLU A 113 11.55 -22.62 16.16
N ASN A 114 10.93 -23.67 15.61
CA ASN A 114 11.41 -24.45 14.47
C ASN A 114 11.18 -23.77 13.09
N SER A 115 10.84 -22.48 13.08
CA SER A 115 10.64 -21.72 11.84
C SER A 115 11.92 -21.60 11.01
N PRO A 116 11.81 -21.22 9.72
CA PRO A 116 12.95 -20.89 8.88
C PRO A 116 13.79 -19.77 9.52
N ARG A 117 15.12 -19.84 9.35
CA ARG A 117 16.06 -18.86 9.94
C ARG A 117 16.56 -17.85 8.92
N VAL A 118 16.43 -18.14 7.63
CA VAL A 118 16.96 -17.32 6.53
C VAL A 118 15.81 -16.88 5.63
N VAL A 119 15.89 -15.65 5.12
CA VAL A 119 14.90 -15.06 4.23
C VAL A 119 15.60 -14.46 3.01
N LEU A 120 15.10 -14.77 1.82
CA LEU A 120 15.39 -14.09 0.58
C LEU A 120 14.41 -12.92 0.45
N GLU A 121 14.93 -11.71 0.50
CA GLU A 121 14.22 -10.47 0.17
C GLU A 121 14.29 -10.27 -1.33
N GLY A 122 13.17 -10.43 -2.05
CA GLY A 122 13.09 -10.28 -3.50
C GLY A 122 12.43 -8.97 -3.90
N ASP A 123 13.05 -8.26 -4.85
CA ASP A 123 12.50 -7.08 -5.53
C ASP A 123 12.72 -7.24 -7.04
N ILE A 124 11.67 -7.02 -7.83
CA ILE A 124 11.72 -7.17 -9.29
C ILE A 124 12.10 -5.83 -9.93
N GLU A 125 13.13 -5.85 -10.77
CA GLU A 125 13.60 -4.64 -11.44
C GLU A 125 12.53 -4.10 -12.41
N SER A 126 12.03 -2.89 -12.13
CA SER A 126 11.11 -2.16 -13.02
C SER A 126 9.94 -3.03 -13.50
N CYS A 127 9.31 -3.78 -12.58
CA CYS A 127 8.31 -4.80 -12.87
C CYS A 127 7.25 -4.39 -13.92
N PHE A 128 6.66 -3.20 -13.80
CA PHE A 128 5.64 -2.75 -14.76
C PHE A 128 6.20 -2.36 -16.13
N ASP A 129 7.47 -1.96 -16.21
CA ASP A 129 8.07 -1.39 -17.41
C ASP A 129 8.72 -2.45 -18.32
N ARG A 130 9.01 -3.66 -17.82
CA ARG A 130 9.77 -4.70 -18.54
C ARG A 130 9.00 -5.98 -18.87
N ILE A 131 7.72 -6.08 -18.52
CA ILE A 131 6.93 -7.29 -18.80
C ILE A 131 6.88 -7.54 -20.32
N SER A 132 7.19 -8.77 -20.75
CA SER A 132 7.08 -9.19 -22.14
C SER A 132 5.64 -9.09 -22.66
N HIS A 133 5.45 -8.34 -23.75
CA HIS A 133 4.15 -8.24 -24.42
C HIS A 133 3.71 -9.57 -25.02
N GLU A 134 4.66 -10.34 -25.57
CA GLU A 134 4.40 -11.66 -26.15
C GLU A 134 3.85 -12.61 -25.09
N TRP A 135 4.52 -12.67 -23.93
CA TRP A 135 4.07 -13.49 -22.81
C TRP A 135 2.67 -13.09 -22.34
N MET A 136 2.40 -11.78 -22.19
CA MET A 136 1.08 -11.28 -21.78
C MET A 136 -0.01 -11.65 -22.79
N LEU A 137 0.25 -11.55 -24.09
CA LEU A 137 -0.71 -11.87 -25.14
C LEU A 137 -1.00 -13.37 -25.24
N ALA A 138 -0.01 -14.21 -24.95
CA ALA A 138 -0.15 -15.66 -24.94
C ALA A 138 -0.95 -16.16 -23.73
N ASN A 139 -0.63 -15.66 -22.53
CA ASN A 139 -1.04 -16.28 -21.26
C ASN A 139 -2.20 -15.58 -20.55
N ILE A 140 -2.48 -14.29 -20.80
CA ILE A 140 -3.55 -13.59 -20.09
C ILE A 140 -4.92 -13.95 -20.70
N PRO A 141 -5.88 -14.44 -19.88
CA PRO A 141 -7.19 -14.89 -20.36
C PRO A 141 -8.14 -13.70 -20.62
N MET A 142 -7.80 -12.88 -21.61
CA MET A 142 -8.62 -11.76 -22.06
C MET A 142 -8.57 -11.60 -23.58
N ASP A 143 -9.36 -10.67 -24.11
CA ASP A 143 -9.33 -10.35 -25.54
C ASP A 143 -7.95 -9.83 -25.97
N ARG A 144 -7.20 -10.69 -26.67
CA ARG A 144 -5.86 -10.43 -27.20
C ARG A 144 -5.81 -9.19 -28.09
N LYS A 145 -6.86 -8.90 -28.87
CA LYS A 145 -6.89 -7.72 -29.77
C LYS A 145 -6.97 -6.42 -28.96
N ILE A 146 -7.67 -6.44 -27.83
CA ILE A 146 -7.81 -5.27 -26.96
C ILE A 146 -6.56 -5.09 -26.11
N LEU A 147 -6.03 -6.18 -25.56
CA LEU A 147 -4.78 -6.16 -24.81
C LEU A 147 -3.62 -5.64 -25.68
N ALA A 148 -3.46 -6.17 -26.90
CA ALA A 148 -2.42 -5.72 -27.83
C ALA A 148 -2.52 -4.23 -28.14
N LYS A 149 -3.75 -3.70 -28.30
CA LYS A 149 -3.97 -2.27 -28.51
C LYS A 149 -3.49 -1.45 -27.31
N TRP A 150 -3.74 -1.88 -26.08
CA TRP A 150 -3.29 -1.16 -24.88
C TRP A 150 -1.79 -1.20 -24.69
N LEU A 151 -1.16 -2.34 -24.99
CA LEU A 151 0.28 -2.52 -24.86
C LEU A 151 1.05 -1.67 -25.90
N LYS A 152 0.52 -1.54 -27.12
CA LYS A 152 1.17 -0.83 -28.23
C LYS A 152 0.84 0.67 -28.36
N VAL A 153 -0.09 1.21 -27.57
CA VAL A 153 -0.61 2.57 -27.78
C VAL A 153 0.41 3.69 -27.50
N GLY A 154 1.51 3.38 -26.80
CA GLY A 154 2.55 4.35 -26.50
C GLY A 154 2.14 5.39 -25.46
N TYR A 155 3.01 6.37 -25.24
CA TYR A 155 2.73 7.50 -24.36
C TYR A 155 3.14 8.83 -24.98
N MET A 156 2.48 9.89 -24.53
CA MET A 156 2.72 11.27 -24.93
C MET A 156 3.46 12.00 -23.81
N GLU A 157 4.60 12.58 -24.16
CA GLU A 157 5.41 13.41 -23.28
C GLU A 157 5.63 14.77 -23.95
N GLY A 158 5.12 15.84 -23.31
CA GLY A 158 4.98 17.13 -23.97
C GLY A 158 4.06 17.02 -25.19
N LYS A 159 4.61 17.27 -26.39
CA LYS A 159 3.91 17.16 -27.68
C LYS A 159 4.41 16.00 -28.55
N ARG A 160 5.28 15.13 -28.02
CA ARG A 160 5.88 14.01 -28.77
C ARG A 160 5.25 12.69 -28.35
N LEU A 161 5.01 11.82 -29.32
CA LEU A 161 4.54 10.44 -29.13
C LEU A 161 5.76 9.51 -29.07
N TYR A 162 5.79 8.66 -28.04
CA TYR A 162 6.82 7.64 -27.86
C TYR A 162 6.17 6.25 -27.89
N PRO A 163 6.76 5.29 -28.62
CA PRO A 163 6.28 3.91 -28.61
C PRO A 163 6.48 3.27 -27.23
N THR A 164 5.76 2.17 -26.98
CA THR A 164 5.98 1.31 -25.80
C THR A 164 6.27 -0.09 -26.32
N GLU A 165 7.53 -0.49 -26.20
CA GLU A 165 8.02 -1.77 -26.72
C GLU A 165 7.87 -2.89 -25.69
N GLU A 166 7.93 -2.55 -24.39
CA GLU A 166 7.83 -3.48 -23.27
C GLU A 166 6.98 -2.91 -22.14
N GLY A 167 6.52 -3.79 -21.24
CA GLY A 167 5.81 -3.41 -20.03
C GLY A 167 4.33 -3.11 -20.23
N THR A 168 3.64 -2.89 -19.11
CA THR A 168 2.26 -2.44 -19.05
C THR A 168 2.21 -1.01 -18.52
N PRO A 169 1.40 -0.11 -19.09
CA PRO A 169 1.42 1.29 -18.71
C PRO A 169 1.10 1.48 -17.21
N GLN A 170 2.07 2.03 -16.47
CA GLN A 170 1.90 2.31 -15.05
C GLN A 170 0.88 3.44 -14.85
N GLY A 171 -0.34 3.12 -14.42
CA GLY A 171 -1.44 4.08 -14.26
C GLY A 171 -2.76 3.68 -14.93
N GLY A 172 -2.74 2.60 -15.73
CA GLY A 172 -3.95 1.90 -16.13
C GLY A 172 -4.66 1.25 -14.94
N ILE A 173 -5.99 1.19 -14.99
CA ILE A 173 -6.81 0.58 -13.92
C ILE A 173 -6.62 -0.94 -13.91
N ILE A 174 -6.40 -1.56 -15.07
CA ILE A 174 -6.23 -3.01 -15.23
C ILE A 174 -4.79 -3.48 -14.97
N SER A 175 -3.79 -2.58 -15.11
CA SER A 175 -2.37 -2.91 -15.02
C SER A 175 -1.97 -3.69 -13.75
N PRO A 176 -2.50 -3.39 -12.55
CA PRO A 176 -2.17 -4.17 -11.35
C PRO A 176 -2.60 -5.64 -11.43
N VAL A 177 -3.74 -5.93 -12.04
CA VAL A 177 -4.21 -7.33 -12.21
C VAL A 177 -3.39 -8.05 -13.27
N LEU A 178 -3.01 -7.37 -14.36
CA LEU A 178 -2.11 -7.93 -15.37
C LEU A 178 -0.75 -8.29 -14.74
N ALA A 179 -0.19 -7.40 -13.91
CA ALA A 179 1.07 -7.66 -13.22
C ALA A 179 0.94 -8.83 -12.22
N ASN A 180 -0.20 -8.97 -11.53
CA ASN A 180 -0.42 -10.12 -10.67
C ASN A 180 -0.48 -11.43 -11.46
N LEU A 181 -1.24 -11.49 -12.55
CA LEU A 181 -1.34 -12.68 -13.41
C LEU A 181 0.02 -13.10 -13.99
N VAL A 182 0.89 -12.13 -14.30
CA VAL A 182 2.26 -12.41 -14.74
C VAL A 182 3.07 -13.07 -13.63
N LEU A 183 2.90 -12.63 -12.39
CA LEU A 183 3.68 -13.10 -11.23
C LEU A 183 3.04 -14.28 -10.49
N ASP A 184 1.83 -14.68 -10.84
CA ASP A 184 1.18 -15.86 -10.27
C ASP A 184 1.87 -17.13 -10.78
N GLY A 185 2.03 -18.13 -9.90
CA GLY A 185 2.89 -19.28 -10.09
C GLY A 185 4.28 -19.14 -9.43
N LEU A 186 4.65 -17.94 -8.96
CA LEU A 186 5.91 -17.71 -8.24
C LEU A 186 5.94 -18.53 -6.94
N GLU A 187 4.82 -18.60 -6.22
CA GLU A 187 4.69 -19.44 -5.02
C GLU A 187 4.91 -20.92 -5.34
N THR A 188 4.29 -21.41 -6.42
CA THR A 188 4.43 -22.82 -6.85
C THR A 188 5.87 -23.16 -7.22
N VAL A 189 6.53 -22.31 -8.03
CA VAL A 189 7.94 -22.54 -8.43
C VAL A 189 8.86 -22.53 -7.22
N ALA A 190 8.68 -21.60 -6.29
CA ALA A 190 9.49 -21.56 -5.07
C ALA A 190 9.34 -22.84 -4.23
N LEU A 191 8.09 -23.33 -4.07
CA LEU A 191 7.81 -24.55 -3.30
C LEU A 191 8.37 -25.80 -3.99
N GLN A 192 8.36 -25.84 -5.32
CA GLN A 192 8.87 -26.96 -6.12
C GLN A 192 10.39 -26.94 -6.30
N ALA A 193 11.07 -25.84 -5.98
CA ALA A 193 12.53 -25.71 -6.12
C ALA A 193 13.32 -26.66 -5.20
N ASP A 194 12.71 -27.12 -4.10
CA ASP A 194 13.31 -28.14 -3.22
C ASP A 194 12.27 -29.17 -2.80
N PRO A 195 11.90 -30.10 -3.71
CA PRO A 195 10.87 -31.09 -3.46
C PRO A 195 11.44 -32.14 -2.51
N HIS A 196 11.27 -31.91 -1.22
CA HIS A 196 11.58 -32.79 -0.09
C HIS A 196 13.03 -33.36 -0.04
N ARG A 197 13.78 -32.90 0.96
CA ARG A 197 14.88 -33.70 1.54
C ARG A 197 14.32 -35.07 1.97
N ARG A 198 15.09 -36.15 1.74
CA ARG A 198 14.82 -37.49 2.29
C ARG A 198 14.39 -37.39 3.77
N GLY A 199 13.20 -37.92 4.11
CA GLY A 199 12.60 -37.88 5.45
C GLY A 199 11.44 -36.88 5.61
N ASN A 200 10.62 -37.04 6.65
CA ASN A 200 9.38 -36.26 6.95
C ASN A 200 9.57 -34.74 7.20
N LEU A 201 10.68 -34.14 6.77
CA LEU A 201 11.00 -32.73 6.99
C LEU A 201 10.48 -31.88 5.83
N ARG A 202 9.46 -31.05 6.09
CA ARG A 202 8.97 -30.06 5.12
C ARG A 202 10.10 -29.06 4.79
N PRO A 203 10.27 -28.63 3.52
CA PRO A 203 11.41 -27.84 3.05
C PRO A 203 11.53 -26.41 3.66
N LYS A 204 10.66 -26.02 4.60
CA LYS A 204 10.66 -24.70 5.27
C LYS A 204 10.60 -23.51 4.29
N ILE A 205 10.14 -23.75 3.06
CA ILE A 205 9.90 -22.73 2.06
C ILE A 205 8.49 -22.17 2.22
N ASN A 206 8.39 -20.86 2.35
CA ASN A 206 7.13 -20.12 2.38
C ASN A 206 7.33 -18.86 1.55
N VAL A 207 6.33 -18.48 0.77
CA VAL A 207 6.34 -17.24 -0.01
C VAL A 207 5.36 -16.25 0.60
N VAL A 208 5.73 -14.97 0.63
CA VAL A 208 4.82 -13.86 0.92
C VAL A 208 5.07 -12.78 -0.11
N ARG A 209 4.10 -12.56 -1.01
CA ARG A 209 4.22 -11.59 -2.12
C ARG A 209 3.24 -10.44 -1.95
N TYR A 210 3.74 -9.22 -2.12
CA TYR A 210 2.93 -8.01 -2.20
C TYR A 210 3.33 -7.22 -3.44
N ALA A 211 2.60 -7.46 -4.53
CA ALA A 211 2.94 -6.95 -5.85
C ALA A 211 4.33 -7.45 -6.31
N ASP A 212 5.28 -6.53 -6.52
CA ASP A 212 6.67 -6.75 -6.93
C ASP A 212 7.62 -7.05 -5.75
N ASP A 213 7.26 -6.64 -4.53
CA ASP A 213 8.00 -6.95 -3.31
C ASP A 213 7.58 -8.33 -2.77
N PHE A 214 8.53 -9.23 -2.54
CA PHE A 214 8.24 -10.54 -1.94
C PHE A 214 9.34 -11.02 -1.01
N ILE A 215 9.00 -11.96 -0.15
CA ILE A 215 9.96 -12.70 0.67
C ILE A 215 9.77 -14.20 0.48
N ILE A 216 10.87 -14.93 0.44
CA ILE A 216 10.89 -16.39 0.44
C ILE A 216 11.72 -16.86 1.62
N THR A 217 11.13 -17.69 2.48
CA THR A 217 11.84 -18.25 3.62
C THR A 217 12.61 -19.51 3.24
N GLY A 218 13.73 -19.77 3.93
CA GLY A 218 14.53 -20.98 3.73
C GLY A 218 15.09 -21.54 5.04
N SER A 219 15.38 -22.83 5.03
CA SER A 219 16.05 -23.52 6.13
C SER A 219 17.51 -23.11 6.27
N SER A 220 18.20 -22.88 5.15
CA SER A 220 19.60 -22.44 5.09
C SER A 220 19.82 -21.42 3.96
N ARG A 221 20.98 -20.78 3.96
CA ARG A 221 21.35 -19.80 2.93
C ARG A 221 21.60 -20.47 1.58
N GLU A 222 22.23 -21.63 1.61
CA GLU A 222 22.55 -22.48 0.45
C GLU A 222 21.27 -22.94 -0.25
N GLN A 223 20.25 -23.36 0.51
CA GLN A 223 18.95 -23.72 -0.05
C GLN A 223 18.34 -22.57 -0.88
N LEU A 224 18.47 -21.33 -0.40
CA LEU A 224 17.93 -20.17 -1.10
C LEU A 224 18.78 -19.78 -2.31
N ILE A 225 20.11 -19.86 -2.22
CA ILE A 225 21.03 -19.49 -3.29
C ILE A 225 21.04 -20.52 -4.42
N ASP A 226 21.11 -21.80 -4.08
CA ASP A 226 21.43 -22.85 -5.05
C ASP A 226 20.17 -23.44 -5.69
N LYS A 227 19.02 -23.36 -4.99
CA LYS A 227 17.77 -23.97 -5.46
C LYS A 227 16.69 -22.95 -5.75
N VAL A 228 16.32 -22.15 -4.75
CA VAL A 228 15.16 -21.24 -4.87
C VAL A 228 15.45 -20.09 -5.82
N ARG A 229 16.58 -19.38 -5.66
CA ARG A 229 16.90 -18.21 -6.48
C ARG A 229 16.97 -18.55 -7.98
N PRO A 230 17.68 -19.60 -8.44
CA PRO A 230 17.72 -19.95 -9.86
C PRO A 230 16.34 -20.31 -10.43
N ALA A 231 15.50 -20.99 -9.64
CA ALA A 231 14.13 -21.30 -10.05
C ALA A 231 13.29 -20.02 -10.24
N ILE A 232 13.42 -19.04 -9.34
CA ILE A 232 12.76 -17.73 -9.47
C ILE A 232 13.33 -16.93 -10.65
N ASP A 233 14.64 -16.93 -10.86
CA ASP A 233 15.29 -16.22 -11.96
C ASP A 233 14.80 -16.76 -13.32
N ASN A 234 14.73 -18.09 -13.47
CA ASN A 234 14.18 -18.73 -14.68
C ASN A 234 12.71 -18.38 -14.91
N PHE A 235 11.88 -18.47 -13.86
CA PHE A 235 10.47 -18.10 -13.91
C PHE A 235 10.28 -16.64 -14.35
N LEU A 236 11.07 -15.71 -13.82
CA LEU A 236 11.00 -14.31 -14.20
C LEU A 236 11.53 -14.06 -15.61
N ALA A 237 12.60 -14.74 -16.03
CA ALA A 237 13.20 -14.58 -17.35
C ALA A 237 12.22 -14.92 -18.49
N GLU A 238 11.43 -15.99 -18.35
CA GLU A 238 10.36 -16.34 -19.31
C GLU A 238 9.33 -15.21 -19.52
N ARG A 239 9.16 -14.36 -18.50
CA ARG A 239 8.20 -13.24 -18.49
C ARG A 239 8.84 -11.91 -18.89
N GLY A 240 10.14 -11.90 -19.21
CA GLY A 240 10.93 -10.69 -19.48
C GLY A 240 11.36 -9.93 -18.22
N LEU A 241 11.24 -10.54 -17.04
CA LEU A 241 11.54 -9.92 -15.75
C LEU A 241 12.86 -10.43 -15.17
N ARG A 242 13.45 -9.64 -14.26
CA ARG A 242 14.69 -9.98 -13.55
C ARG A 242 14.63 -9.50 -12.11
N LEU A 243 15.31 -10.20 -11.21
CA LEU A 243 15.53 -9.73 -9.85
C LEU A 243 16.48 -8.54 -9.83
N SER A 244 16.26 -7.62 -8.89
CA SER A 244 17.15 -6.50 -8.65
C SER A 244 18.34 -6.96 -7.80
N GLU A 245 19.52 -7.13 -8.40
CA GLU A 245 20.74 -7.54 -7.70
C GLU A 245 21.10 -6.63 -6.51
N GLU A 246 20.89 -5.31 -6.65
CA GLU A 246 21.20 -4.33 -5.60
C GLU A 246 20.31 -4.48 -4.35
N LYS A 247 19.04 -4.86 -4.57
CA LYS A 247 18.03 -4.92 -3.51
C LYS A 247 17.77 -6.33 -3.00
N THR A 248 18.05 -7.34 -3.82
CA THR A 248 17.82 -8.73 -3.48
C THR A 248 18.87 -9.17 -2.48
N LYS A 249 18.44 -9.61 -1.30
CA LYS A 249 19.34 -9.93 -0.19
C LYS A 249 18.88 -11.18 0.51
N ILE A 250 19.85 -11.91 1.04
CA ILE A 250 19.58 -13.06 1.90
C ILE A 250 20.01 -12.68 3.30
N THR A 251 19.04 -12.61 4.22
CA THR A 251 19.24 -12.14 5.58
C THR A 251 18.80 -13.17 6.60
N SER A 252 19.49 -13.18 7.74
CA SER A 252 19.06 -13.94 8.90
C SER A 252 17.89 -13.25 9.58
N ILE A 253 16.92 -14.03 10.05
CA ILE A 253 15.78 -13.51 10.82
C ILE A 253 16.20 -12.84 12.13
N GLU A 254 17.37 -13.20 12.67
CA GLU A 254 17.93 -12.65 13.90
C GLU A 254 18.56 -11.27 13.71
N ASP A 255 19.08 -10.99 12.52
CA ASP A 255 19.54 -9.65 12.10
C ASP A 255 18.34 -8.77 11.77
N GLY A 256 17.33 -9.38 11.15
CA GLY A 256 16.07 -8.77 10.76
C GLY A 256 16.15 -8.05 9.42
N PHE A 257 14.98 -7.87 8.80
CA PHE A 257 14.83 -7.23 7.49
C PHE A 257 13.63 -6.30 7.44
N ASP A 258 13.62 -5.38 6.47
CA ASP A 258 12.52 -4.43 6.26
C ASP A 258 11.59 -4.93 5.15
N PHE A 259 10.32 -5.18 5.47
CA PHE A 259 9.29 -5.59 4.53
C PHE A 259 8.02 -4.77 4.72
N LEU A 260 7.51 -4.18 3.63
CA LEU A 260 6.28 -3.36 3.60
C LEU A 260 6.23 -2.25 4.67
N GLY A 261 7.40 -1.65 4.94
CA GLY A 261 7.56 -0.57 5.91
C GLY A 261 7.66 -1.02 7.38
N ALA A 262 7.72 -2.33 7.63
CA ALA A 262 7.93 -2.92 8.94
C ALA A 262 9.27 -3.69 9.00
N THR A 263 9.97 -3.60 10.12
CA THR A 263 11.12 -4.46 10.41
C THR A 263 10.63 -5.77 11.04
N VAL A 264 10.95 -6.88 10.42
CA VAL A 264 10.66 -8.25 10.88
C VAL A 264 11.94 -8.82 11.48
N ARG A 265 11.95 -9.09 12.78
CA ARG A 265 13.15 -9.60 13.47
C ARG A 265 12.80 -10.52 14.63
N LYS A 266 13.57 -11.59 14.81
CA LYS A 266 13.49 -12.52 15.94
C LYS A 266 14.54 -12.16 16.99
N TYR A 267 14.10 -11.97 18.23
CA TYR A 267 14.94 -11.60 19.37
C TYR A 267 14.87 -12.74 20.39
N GLY A 268 15.96 -13.52 20.53
CA GLY A 268 16.01 -14.62 21.50
C GLY A 268 14.80 -15.55 21.42
N GLY A 269 14.46 -16.03 20.22
CA GLY A 269 13.28 -16.87 20.00
C GLY A 269 11.96 -16.13 19.73
N LYS A 270 11.83 -14.85 20.09
CA LYS A 270 10.57 -14.09 19.95
C LYS A 270 10.55 -13.21 18.70
N LEU A 271 9.64 -13.48 17.77
CA LEU A 271 9.44 -12.65 16.58
C LEU A 271 8.69 -11.35 16.92
N LEU A 272 9.25 -10.20 16.54
CA LEU A 272 8.62 -8.90 16.66
C LEU A 272 8.61 -8.20 15.30
N ILE A 273 7.42 -7.84 14.85
CA ILE A 273 7.22 -7.00 13.66
C ILE A 273 6.95 -5.58 14.13
N ARG A 274 7.88 -4.67 13.85
CA ARG A 274 7.86 -3.27 14.33
C ARG A 274 7.80 -2.31 13.14
N PRO A 275 7.24 -1.10 13.27
CA PRO A 275 7.41 -0.08 12.22
C PRO A 275 8.91 0.16 11.95
N SER A 276 9.32 0.13 10.69
CA SER A 276 10.73 0.32 10.33
C SER A 276 11.22 1.72 10.73
N LYS A 277 12.51 1.83 11.05
CA LYS A 277 13.14 3.13 11.37
C LYS A 277 12.91 4.12 10.23
N ARG A 278 13.04 3.67 8.99
CA ARG A 278 12.79 4.45 7.79
C ARG A 278 11.36 4.98 7.73
N ASN A 279 10.35 4.12 7.95
CA ASN A 279 8.94 4.54 7.95
C ASN A 279 8.66 5.63 8.98
N ILE A 280 9.19 5.48 10.21
CA ILE A 280 9.02 6.46 11.29
C ILE A 280 9.67 7.80 10.93
N LEU A 281 10.92 7.77 10.43
CA LEU A 281 11.67 8.98 10.10
C LEU A 281 11.05 9.73 8.92
N ASP A 282 10.58 9.01 7.89
CA ASP A 282 9.90 9.60 6.73
C ASP A 282 8.61 10.31 7.17
N PHE A 283 7.83 9.66 8.04
CA PHE A 283 6.61 10.26 8.59
C PHE A 283 6.91 11.52 9.42
N LEU A 284 7.93 11.48 10.29
CA LEU A 284 8.36 12.65 11.06
C LEU A 284 8.93 13.76 10.16
N GLY A 285 9.60 13.41 9.05
CA GLY A 285 10.05 14.35 8.04
C GLY A 285 8.87 15.13 7.42
N GLU A 286 7.82 14.41 7.02
CA GLU A 286 6.60 15.00 6.48
C GLU A 286 5.91 15.94 7.47
N LEU A 287 5.75 15.50 8.73
CA LEU A 287 5.12 16.32 9.77
C LEU A 287 5.93 17.58 10.09
N ARG A 288 7.27 17.47 10.18
CA ARG A 288 8.13 18.64 10.41
C ARG A 288 8.07 19.62 9.24
N SER A 289 8.07 19.11 8.01
CA SER A 289 7.93 19.96 6.83
C SER A 289 6.59 20.72 6.86
N LEU A 290 5.49 20.03 7.17
CA LEU A 290 4.18 20.65 7.31
C LEU A 290 4.17 21.76 8.37
N ILE A 291 4.66 21.48 9.58
CA ILE A 291 4.71 22.46 10.68
C ILE A 291 5.59 23.67 10.30
N ARG A 292 6.71 23.42 9.62
CA ARG A 292 7.65 24.47 9.21
C ARG A 292 7.09 25.38 8.12
N THR A 293 6.30 24.84 7.18
CA THR A 293 5.67 25.61 6.10
C THR A 293 4.48 26.41 6.62
N GLN A 294 3.72 25.85 7.57
CA GLN A 294 2.55 26.49 8.18
C GLN A 294 2.91 27.47 9.31
N ARG A 295 3.82 28.42 9.05
CA ARG A 295 4.32 29.35 10.08
C ARG A 295 3.25 30.30 10.62
N ALA A 296 2.36 30.77 9.74
CA ALA A 296 1.33 31.76 10.08
C ALA A 296 -0.03 31.13 10.41
N ALA A 297 -0.22 29.84 10.16
CA ALA A 297 -1.49 29.14 10.33
C ALA A 297 -2.04 29.23 11.77
N THR A 298 -3.36 29.19 11.93
CA THR A 298 -3.97 29.10 13.25
C THR A 298 -3.62 27.75 13.90
N ALA A 299 -3.63 27.69 15.24
CA ALA A 299 -3.43 26.42 15.94
C ALA A 299 -4.50 25.39 15.55
N LEU A 300 -5.73 25.83 15.32
CA LEU A 300 -6.84 24.97 14.91
C LEU A 300 -6.60 24.33 13.54
N ASP A 301 -6.17 25.11 12.54
CA ASP A 301 -5.92 24.58 11.19
C ASP A 301 -4.70 23.65 11.18
N LEU A 302 -3.68 23.97 11.97
CA LEU A 302 -2.54 23.09 12.15
C LEU A 302 -2.95 21.75 12.77
N ILE A 303 -3.79 21.78 13.81
CA ILE A 303 -4.34 20.57 14.45
C ILE A 303 -5.15 19.75 13.45
N ARG A 304 -6.04 20.37 12.66
CA ARG A 304 -6.84 19.66 11.65
C ARG A 304 -5.96 18.90 10.66
N GLN A 305 -4.95 19.56 10.11
CA GLN A 305 -4.04 18.96 9.13
C GLN A 305 -3.20 17.83 9.75
N LEU A 306 -2.65 18.06 10.95
CA LEU A 306 -1.86 17.05 11.67
C LEU A 306 -2.71 15.84 12.08
N ASN A 307 -3.92 16.05 12.60
CA ASN A 307 -4.79 14.98 13.06
C ASN A 307 -5.14 13.99 11.95
N SER A 308 -5.40 14.48 10.74
CA SER A 308 -5.65 13.60 9.59
C SER A 308 -4.45 12.69 9.30
N LYS A 309 -3.23 13.23 9.35
CA LYS A 309 -1.99 12.48 9.09
C LYS A 309 -1.64 11.52 10.22
N LEU A 310 -1.70 11.99 11.47
CA LEU A 310 -1.42 11.21 12.68
C LEU A 310 -2.38 10.02 12.83
N ARG A 311 -3.68 10.24 12.64
CA ARG A 311 -4.69 9.17 12.68
C ARG A 311 -4.46 8.14 11.57
N GLY A 312 -4.19 8.60 10.35
CA GLY A 312 -3.92 7.73 9.21
C GLY A 312 -2.72 6.83 9.45
N TRP A 313 -1.61 7.39 9.89
CA TRP A 313 -0.40 6.64 10.20
C TRP A 313 -0.61 5.68 11.38
N ALA A 314 -1.19 6.14 12.49
CA ALA A 314 -1.51 5.29 13.64
C ALA A 314 -2.38 4.09 13.24
N HIS A 315 -3.40 4.32 12.40
CA HIS A 315 -4.30 3.26 11.93
C HIS A 315 -3.59 2.22 11.07
N GLN A 316 -2.59 2.60 10.27
CA GLN A 316 -1.78 1.66 9.49
C GLN A 316 -0.87 0.82 10.39
N GLN A 317 -0.26 1.45 11.39
CA GLN A 317 0.75 0.81 12.25
C GLN A 317 0.16 0.03 13.44
N LYS A 318 -1.14 0.18 13.75
CA LYS A 318 -1.79 -0.45 14.92
C LYS A 318 -1.71 -1.97 14.96
N TYR A 319 -1.45 -2.61 13.82
CA TYR A 319 -1.30 -4.07 13.72
C TYR A 319 0.09 -4.58 14.07
N LEU A 320 1.04 -3.66 14.23
CA LEU A 320 2.45 -3.95 14.53
C LEU A 320 2.75 -3.72 16.01
N VAL A 321 3.95 -4.11 16.44
CA VAL A 321 4.49 -3.78 17.76
C VAL A 321 4.96 -2.32 17.78
N ALA A 322 4.00 -1.39 17.79
CA ALA A 322 4.23 0.03 17.51
C ALA A 322 4.23 0.96 18.74
N SER A 323 3.93 0.48 19.95
CA SER A 323 3.77 1.35 21.15
C SER A 323 4.97 2.24 21.43
N ARG A 324 6.20 1.72 21.28
CA ARG A 324 7.43 2.52 21.44
C ARG A 324 7.58 3.56 20.32
N ALA A 325 7.27 3.20 19.09
CA ALA A 325 7.28 4.11 17.94
C ALA A 325 6.24 5.24 18.11
N PHE A 326 5.05 4.92 18.60
CA PHE A 326 3.99 5.90 18.86
C PHE A 326 4.40 6.94 19.90
N ARG A 327 4.96 6.52 21.04
CA ARG A 327 5.50 7.45 22.04
C ARG A 327 6.64 8.31 21.48
N TYR A 328 7.50 7.73 20.65
CA TYR A 328 8.57 8.47 20.00
C TYR A 328 8.02 9.56 19.07
N VAL A 329 7.03 9.23 18.24
CA VAL A 329 6.37 10.18 17.34
C VAL A 329 5.69 11.31 18.13
N ASP A 330 4.88 10.98 19.13
CA ASP A 330 4.20 12.00 19.96
C ASP A 330 5.20 12.98 20.59
N ARG A 331 6.31 12.47 21.14
CA ARG A 331 7.38 13.31 21.71
C ARG A 331 8.01 14.24 20.67
N ARG A 332 8.28 13.75 19.45
CA ARG A 332 8.92 14.56 18.40
C ARG A 332 7.96 15.60 17.81
N VAL A 333 6.67 15.26 17.70
CA VAL A 333 5.63 16.21 17.27
C VAL A 333 5.44 17.29 18.33
N PHE A 334 5.40 16.93 19.62
CA PHE A 334 5.35 17.90 20.72
C PHE A 334 6.51 18.90 20.66
N GLN A 335 7.75 18.41 20.49
CA GLN A 335 8.93 19.28 20.39
C GLN A 335 8.84 20.25 19.20
N ALA A 336 8.39 19.78 18.04
CA ALA A 336 8.22 20.63 16.85
C ALA A 336 7.13 21.69 17.04
N LEU A 337 5.99 21.32 17.65
CA LEU A 337 4.92 22.25 17.96
C LEU A 337 5.30 23.27 19.04
N TRP A 338 6.10 22.86 20.02
CA TRP A 338 6.61 23.75 21.05
C TRP A 338 7.49 24.85 20.46
N GLN A 339 8.39 24.48 19.53
CA GLN A 339 9.20 25.44 18.79
C GLN A 339 8.35 26.37 17.94
N TRP A 340 7.35 25.83 17.24
CA TRP A 340 6.40 26.61 16.46
C TRP A 340 5.64 27.64 17.31
N ALA A 341 5.16 27.22 18.49
CA ALA A 341 4.40 28.05 19.40
C ALA A 341 5.24 29.17 20.02
N LYS A 342 6.48 28.86 20.46
CA LYS A 342 7.45 29.86 20.96
C LYS A 342 7.78 30.91 19.90
N ARG A 343 8.06 30.47 18.67
CA ARG A 343 8.41 31.39 17.57
C ARG A 343 7.29 32.39 17.26
N ARG A 344 6.03 32.00 17.43
CA ARG A 344 4.89 32.92 17.22
C ARG A 344 4.80 34.04 18.25
N HIS A 345 5.45 33.89 19.40
CA HIS A 345 5.35 34.82 20.52
C HIS A 345 6.73 35.03 21.14
N PRO A 346 7.67 35.69 20.42
CA PRO A 346 9.05 35.84 20.87
C PRO A 346 9.18 36.63 22.18
N THR A 347 8.23 37.53 22.47
CA THR A 347 8.20 38.37 23.68
C THR A 347 7.46 37.75 24.85
N LYS A 348 6.88 36.55 24.71
CA LYS A 348 6.09 35.90 25.77
C LYS A 348 6.87 34.77 26.43
N GLY A 349 6.77 34.67 27.76
CA GLY A 349 7.40 33.61 28.54
C GLY A 349 6.85 32.21 28.25
N LYS A 350 7.61 31.18 28.61
CA LYS A 350 7.25 29.76 28.41
C LYS A 350 5.91 29.39 29.07
N GLY A 351 5.62 29.94 30.25
CA GLY A 351 4.36 29.71 30.98
C GLY A 351 3.14 30.18 30.19
N TRP A 352 3.20 31.38 29.61
CA TRP A 352 2.13 31.93 28.77
C TRP A 352 1.91 31.10 27.51
N VAL A 353 2.99 30.68 26.83
CA VAL A 353 2.89 29.82 25.63
C VAL A 353 2.24 28.49 25.98
N ARG A 354 2.59 27.91 27.12
CA ARG A 354 1.96 26.67 27.61
C ARG A 354 0.47 26.88 27.86
N ALA A 355 0.08 27.90 28.62
CA ALA A 355 -1.32 28.20 28.92
C ALA A 355 -2.16 28.48 27.66
N LYS A 356 -1.57 29.11 26.63
CA LYS A 356 -2.27 29.45 25.39
C LYS A 356 -2.54 28.25 24.48
N TYR A 357 -1.57 27.35 24.36
CA TYR A 357 -1.60 26.31 23.32
C TYR A 357 -1.72 24.89 23.86
N TYR A 358 -1.56 24.69 25.15
CA TYR A 358 -1.55 23.37 25.77
C TYR A 358 -2.51 23.32 26.95
N ARG A 359 -3.28 22.23 27.01
CA ARG A 359 -4.04 21.86 28.20
C ARG A 359 -3.44 20.62 28.85
N THR A 360 -3.71 20.45 30.13
CA THR A 360 -3.37 19.22 30.85
C THR A 360 -4.44 18.16 30.56
N GLY A 361 -4.01 17.00 30.08
CA GLY A 361 -4.86 15.83 29.86
C GLY A 361 -5.11 15.05 31.15
N PRO A 362 -5.97 14.02 31.09
CA PRO A 362 -6.36 13.22 32.26
C PRO A 362 -5.18 12.52 32.95
N ASN A 363 -4.15 12.14 32.20
CA ASN A 363 -2.94 11.50 32.72
C ASN A 363 -1.78 12.51 32.89
N ARG A 364 -2.11 13.77 33.17
CA ARG A 364 -1.17 14.90 33.31
C ARG A 364 -0.32 15.17 32.06
N GLU A 365 -0.72 14.67 30.89
CA GLU A 365 -0.02 14.96 29.64
C GLU A 365 -0.26 16.40 29.16
N SER A 366 0.71 16.97 28.46
CA SER A 366 0.52 18.27 27.79
C SER A 366 -0.03 18.05 26.37
N ILE A 367 -1.29 18.42 26.14
CA ILE A 367 -2.00 18.23 24.86
C ILE A 367 -2.09 19.57 24.14
N PHE A 368 -1.55 19.61 22.91
CA PHE A 368 -1.70 20.80 22.05
C PHE A 368 -3.16 20.94 21.62
N THR A 369 -3.75 22.10 21.86
CA THR A 369 -5.19 22.32 21.72
C THR A 369 -5.49 23.70 21.15
N ALA A 370 -6.67 23.84 20.55
CA ALA A 370 -7.17 25.12 20.05
C ALA A 370 -8.69 25.22 20.22
N PRO A 371 -9.23 26.42 20.49
CA PRO A 371 -10.68 26.63 20.52
C PRO A 371 -11.28 26.39 19.13
N ARG A 372 -12.49 25.82 19.10
CA ARG A 372 -13.24 25.51 17.88
C ARG A 372 -14.73 25.78 18.12
N LYS A 373 -15.37 26.48 17.20
CA LYS A 373 -16.83 26.59 17.15
C LYS A 373 -17.44 25.29 16.62
N ASN A 374 -18.38 24.73 17.36
CA ASN A 374 -19.12 23.53 17.01
C ASN A 374 -20.24 23.85 16.00
N PRO A 375 -20.80 22.85 15.28
CA PRO A 375 -21.89 23.07 14.34
C PRO A 375 -23.16 23.68 14.96
N ASP A 376 -23.40 23.40 16.25
CA ASP A 376 -24.50 23.94 17.06
C ASP A 376 -24.27 25.39 17.53
N GLY A 377 -23.15 26.00 17.16
CA GLY A 377 -22.80 27.37 17.55
C GLY A 377 -22.04 27.49 18.88
N SER A 378 -21.96 26.42 19.68
CA SER A 378 -21.22 26.39 20.95
C SER A 378 -19.70 26.43 20.74
N TRP A 379 -18.94 26.88 21.75
CA TRP A 379 -17.48 26.82 21.75
C TRP A 379 -17.00 25.54 22.43
N GLY A 380 -16.12 24.81 21.76
CA GLY A 380 -15.37 23.69 22.31
C GLY A 380 -13.88 23.82 22.03
N THR A 381 -13.14 22.75 22.29
CA THR A 381 -11.72 22.64 21.94
C THR A 381 -11.50 21.53 20.93
N MET A 382 -10.42 21.62 20.17
CA MET A 382 -9.92 20.56 19.32
C MET A 382 -8.50 20.24 19.74
N ASP A 383 -8.30 18.99 20.13
CA ASP A 383 -6.99 18.50 20.54
C ASP A 383 -6.22 17.85 19.40
N LEU A 384 -4.90 17.94 19.51
CA LEU A 384 -4.00 17.14 18.72
C LEU A 384 -4.16 15.66 19.08
N TYR A 385 -4.37 14.84 18.06
CA TYR A 385 -4.47 13.40 18.18
C TYR A 385 -3.13 12.79 18.60
N ARG A 386 -3.11 12.14 19.76
CA ARG A 386 -1.95 11.39 20.25
C ARG A 386 -1.92 10.01 19.63
N VAL A 387 -0.86 9.69 18.90
CA VAL A 387 -0.71 8.38 18.25
C VAL A 387 -0.59 7.27 19.29
N SER A 388 0.01 7.54 20.46
CA SER A 388 0.08 6.57 21.56
C SER A 388 -1.27 6.18 22.16
N SER A 389 -2.34 6.93 21.90
CA SER A 389 -3.70 6.54 22.30
C SER A 389 -4.30 5.43 21.42
N MET A 390 -3.70 5.15 20.25
CA MET A 390 -4.16 4.08 19.37
C MET A 390 -3.89 2.71 20.01
N PRO A 391 -4.92 1.91 20.32
CA PRO A 391 -4.70 0.58 20.85
C PRO A 391 -4.05 -0.32 19.81
N ILE A 392 -2.98 -1.00 20.19
CA ILE A 392 -2.37 -2.06 19.36
C ILE A 392 -3.32 -3.24 19.30
N ARG A 393 -3.51 -3.80 18.10
CA ARG A 393 -4.43 -4.91 17.87
C ARG A 393 -3.78 -5.96 17.00
N ARG A 394 -3.99 -7.23 17.32
CA ARG A 394 -3.56 -8.32 16.42
C ARG A 394 -4.44 -8.32 15.17
N HIS A 395 -3.80 -8.40 14.01
CA HIS A 395 -4.49 -8.60 12.75
C HIS A 395 -4.81 -10.07 12.55
N ALA A 396 -6.03 -10.38 12.12
CA ALA A 396 -6.38 -11.72 11.70
C ALA A 396 -6.17 -11.83 10.20
N LYS A 397 -5.19 -12.63 9.77
CA LYS A 397 -4.91 -12.88 8.35
C LYS A 397 -6.18 -13.35 7.63
N VAL A 398 -6.37 -12.89 6.39
CA VAL A 398 -7.39 -13.46 5.49
C VAL A 398 -7.12 -14.95 5.24
N GLN A 399 -8.17 -15.76 5.11
CA GLN A 399 -8.02 -17.15 4.69
C GLN A 399 -7.39 -17.19 3.29
N ALA A 400 -6.48 -18.13 3.07
CA ALA A 400 -5.65 -18.17 1.86
C ALA A 400 -6.49 -18.41 0.59
N GLU A 401 -7.47 -19.30 0.67
CA GLU A 401 -8.40 -19.64 -0.43
C GLU A 401 -9.57 -18.66 -0.58
N ALA A 402 -9.79 -17.78 0.40
CA ALA A 402 -10.98 -16.92 0.39
C ALA A 402 -10.89 -15.86 -0.72
N THR A 403 -11.84 -15.91 -1.65
CA THR A 403 -11.98 -14.93 -2.75
C THR A 403 -13.30 -14.16 -2.63
N ALA A 404 -13.32 -12.92 -3.14
CA ALA A 404 -14.54 -12.10 -3.12
C ALA A 404 -15.61 -12.56 -4.12
N TYR A 405 -15.29 -13.57 -4.93
CA TYR A 405 -16.07 -14.05 -6.07
C TYR A 405 -16.62 -15.46 -5.86
N ASP A 406 -16.21 -16.14 -4.79
CA ASP A 406 -16.77 -17.42 -4.38
C ASP A 406 -17.84 -17.18 -3.28
N PRO A 407 -19.12 -17.50 -3.56
CA PRO A 407 -20.22 -17.35 -2.60
C PRO A 407 -19.99 -18.07 -1.26
N ALA A 408 -19.19 -19.14 -1.22
CA ALA A 408 -18.88 -19.86 0.01
C ALA A 408 -18.22 -18.96 1.08
N TYR A 409 -17.55 -17.88 0.66
CA TYR A 409 -16.87 -16.95 1.55
C TYR A 409 -17.66 -15.66 1.85
N ASP A 410 -18.89 -15.51 1.37
CA ASP A 410 -19.64 -14.25 1.55
C ASP A 410 -19.91 -13.93 3.02
N ASP A 411 -20.28 -14.93 3.81
CA ASP A 411 -20.49 -14.78 5.25
C ASP A 411 -19.18 -14.50 5.98
N TYR A 412 -18.10 -15.18 5.60
CA TYR A 412 -16.76 -14.92 6.12
C TYR A 412 -16.37 -13.45 5.92
N PHE A 413 -16.55 -12.91 4.71
CA PHE A 413 -16.22 -11.53 4.43
C PHE A 413 -17.20 -10.53 5.05
N ARG A 414 -18.47 -10.88 5.20
CA ARG A 414 -19.47 -10.08 5.94
C ARG A 414 -19.04 -9.90 7.39
N GLN A 415 -18.76 -11.00 8.10
CA GLN A 415 -18.29 -10.98 9.48
C GLN A 415 -16.97 -10.21 9.63
N ARG A 416 -16.03 -10.40 8.69
CA ARG A 416 -14.75 -9.66 8.67
C ARG A 416 -14.98 -8.15 8.52
N ARG A 417 -15.89 -7.72 7.63
CA ARG A 417 -16.25 -6.30 7.46
C ARG A 417 -16.92 -5.73 8.71
N GLU A 418 -17.85 -6.45 9.31
CA GLU A 418 -18.53 -6.03 10.54
C GLU A 418 -17.55 -5.88 11.69
N LYS A 419 -16.65 -6.85 11.88
CA LYS A 419 -15.57 -6.77 12.86
C LYS A 419 -14.73 -5.51 12.60
N GLN A 420 -14.31 -5.25 11.36
CA GLN A 420 -13.56 -4.04 11.02
C GLN A 420 -14.35 -2.74 11.28
N ARG A 421 -15.65 -2.71 10.99
CA ARG A 421 -16.53 -1.57 11.24
C ARG A 421 -16.70 -1.32 12.74
N ARG A 422 -17.02 -2.34 13.54
CA ARG A 422 -17.09 -2.28 15.01
C ARG A 422 -15.76 -1.81 15.59
N MET A 423 -14.64 -2.31 15.05
CA MET A 423 -13.31 -1.88 15.46
C MET A 423 -13.07 -0.39 15.18
N ARG A 424 -13.41 0.11 13.98
CA ARG A 424 -13.30 1.54 13.65
C ARG A 424 -14.19 2.39 14.55
N ALA A 425 -15.45 2.00 14.76
CA ALA A 425 -16.36 2.72 15.64
C ALA A 425 -15.81 2.85 17.07
N ARG A 426 -15.24 1.79 17.65
CA ARG A 426 -14.58 1.85 18.98
C ARG A 426 -13.32 2.72 19.01
N THR A 427 -12.62 2.88 17.90
CA THR A 427 -11.42 3.73 17.82
C THR A 427 -11.76 5.21 17.63
N PHE A 428 -12.94 5.53 17.09
CA PHE A 428 -13.40 6.90 16.86
C PHE A 428 -14.51 7.36 17.81
N ALA A 429 -14.97 6.49 18.71
CA ALA A 429 -15.86 6.89 19.80
C ALA A 429 -15.13 7.95 20.66
N PRO A 430 -15.77 9.09 20.97
CA PRO A 430 -15.22 9.99 21.98
C PRO A 430 -15.02 9.18 23.26
N ALA A 431 -13.91 9.43 23.97
CA ALA A 431 -13.73 8.88 25.30
C ALA A 431 -14.99 9.24 26.10
N ARG A 432 -15.70 8.23 26.62
CA ARG A 432 -16.78 8.48 27.56
C ARG A 432 -16.17 9.31 28.69
N THR A 433 -16.59 10.56 28.80
CA THR A 433 -16.56 11.26 30.07
C THR A 433 -17.54 10.50 30.95
N GLU A 434 -17.03 9.60 31.78
CA GLU A 434 -17.82 9.10 32.90
C GLU A 434 -18.05 10.28 33.88
N PRO A 435 -19.23 10.33 34.50
CA PRO A 435 -19.73 11.49 35.25
C PRO A 435 -18.85 11.88 36.44
#